data_AF-A0A5S3X828-F1
#
_entry.id   AF-A0A5S3X828-F1
#
_cell.length_a   1.000
_cell.length_b   1.000
_cell.length_c   1.000
_cell.angle_alpha   90.00
_cell.angle_beta   90.00
_cell.angle_gamma   90.00
#
_symmetry.space_group_name_H-M   'P 1'
#
loop_
_entity.id
_entity.type
_entity.pdbx_description
1 polymer ?
#
loop_
_entity_poly.entity_id
_entity_poly.type
_entity_poly.pdbx_seq_one_letter_code
_entity_poly.pdbx_strand_id
1 'polypeptide(L)'
;ATGMRVSETGVQVYGGMGFIEESGAAQYYRDVRVTAMYEGTNGIQSMDLVARKMMDGGEMAAALIDEIEEQAERARATHPNMAEAVWQACE
;
A
#
# COMPACT_ATOMS: atom_id res chain seq x y z
N ALA A 1 -3.54 -6.69 -0.60
CA ALA A 1 -3.86 -5.60 0.35
C ALA A 1 -2.77 -5.54 1.43
N THR A 2 -2.30 -4.33 1.78
CA THR A 2 -1.20 -4.11 2.74
C THR A 2 -1.48 -4.72 4.12
N GLY A 3 -2.71 -4.60 4.62
CA GLY A 3 -3.10 -5.14 5.92
C GLY A 3 -2.85 -6.66 6.06
N MET A 4 -3.11 -7.43 5.00
CA MET A 4 -2.82 -8.88 5.01
C MET A 4 -1.33 -9.17 5.20
N ARG A 5 -0.45 -8.50 4.43
CA ARG A 5 1.00 -8.68 4.53
C ARG A 5 1.55 -8.27 5.90
N VAL A 6 1.00 -7.20 6.48
CA VAL A 6 1.36 -6.75 7.84
C VAL A 6 0.93 -7.80 8.87
N SER A 7 -0.31 -8.29 8.80
CA SER A 7 -0.79 -9.33 9.73
C SER A 7 -0.02 -10.65 9.60
N GLU A 8 0.37 -11.03 8.38
CA GLU A 8 1.23 -12.18 8.10
C GLU A 8 2.62 -12.00 8.73
N THR A 9 3.21 -10.83 8.57
CA THR A 9 4.48 -10.48 9.24
C THR A 9 4.32 -10.54 10.75
N GLY A 10 3.18 -10.08 11.29
CA GLY A 10 2.85 -10.18 12.70
C GLY A 10 2.83 -11.62 13.21
N VAL A 11 2.18 -12.55 12.49
CA VAL A 11 2.22 -13.99 12.81
C VAL A 11 3.67 -14.49 12.84
N GLN A 12 4.48 -14.13 11.84
CA GLN A 12 5.88 -14.55 11.76
C GLN A 12 6.73 -14.01 12.93
N VAL A 13 6.50 -12.78 13.39
CA VAL A 13 7.20 -12.18 14.54
C VAL A 13 6.97 -12.98 15.83
N TYR A 14 5.78 -13.57 16.00
CA TYR A 14 5.46 -14.42 17.15
C TYR A 14 6.04 -15.85 17.03
N GLY A 15 6.65 -16.20 15.89
CA GLY A 15 7.16 -17.54 15.62
C GLY A 15 6.07 -18.61 15.74
N GLY A 16 6.38 -19.75 16.36
CA GLY A 16 5.41 -20.84 16.55
C GLY A 16 4.16 -20.41 17.32
N MET A 17 4.27 -19.46 18.26
CA MET A 17 3.11 -18.95 18.99
C MET A 17 2.18 -18.12 18.12
N GLY A 18 2.63 -17.57 16.99
CA GLY A 18 1.76 -16.83 16.07
C GLY A 18 0.71 -17.70 15.41
N PHE A 19 0.91 -19.02 15.38
CA PHE A 19 -0.06 -20.00 14.91
C PHE A 19 -1.05 -20.45 16.00
N ILE A 20 -0.75 -20.18 17.26
CA ILE A 20 -1.56 -20.56 18.41
C ILE A 20 -2.57 -19.43 18.69
N GLU A 21 -3.86 -19.78 18.75
CA GLU A 21 -4.96 -18.80 18.82
C GLU A 21 -4.88 -17.88 20.05
N GLU A 22 -4.37 -18.37 21.18
CA GLU A 22 -4.20 -17.60 22.42
C GLU A 22 -3.24 -16.40 22.27
N SER A 23 -2.37 -16.40 21.26
CA SER A 23 -1.52 -15.24 20.94
C SER A 23 -2.30 -14.07 20.34
N GLY A 24 -3.49 -14.31 19.79
CA GLY A 24 -4.31 -13.36 19.04
C GLY A 24 -3.80 -13.03 17.63
N ALA A 25 -2.56 -13.39 17.26
CA ALA A 25 -1.97 -13.04 15.97
C ALA A 25 -2.73 -13.69 14.79
N ALA A 26 -3.12 -14.95 14.94
CA ALA A 26 -3.89 -15.70 13.95
C ALA A 26 -5.27 -15.06 13.66
N GLN A 27 -5.91 -14.49 14.70
CA GLN A 27 -7.18 -13.79 14.54
C GLN A 27 -7.04 -12.57 13.62
N TYR A 28 -6.04 -11.71 13.85
CA TYR A 28 -5.82 -10.54 12.99
C TYR A 28 -5.55 -10.93 11.54
N TYR A 29 -4.81 -12.02 11.31
CA TYR A 29 -4.60 -12.54 9.96
C TYR A 29 -5.93 -12.97 9.32
N ARG A 30 -6.82 -13.66 10.04
CA ARG A 30 -8.14 -14.07 9.52
C ARG A 30 -9.05 -12.86 9.24
N ASP A 31 -9.14 -11.94 10.20
CA ASP A 31 -10.07 -10.80 10.14
C ASP A 31 -9.75 -9.87 8.96
N VAL A 32 -8.46 -9.59 8.71
CA VAL A 32 -8.06 -8.68 7.63
C VAL A 32 -8.26 -9.28 6.23
N ARG A 33 -8.42 -10.60 6.06
CA ARG A 33 -8.59 -11.23 4.74
C ARG A 33 -9.83 -10.73 4.00
N VAL A 34 -10.91 -10.44 4.73
CA VAL A 34 -12.18 -10.02 4.14
C VAL A 34 -12.07 -8.68 3.41
N THR A 35 -11.12 -7.84 3.81
CA THR A 35 -10.89 -6.50 3.22
C THR A 35 -10.50 -6.54 1.75
N ALA A 36 -10.01 -7.68 1.25
CA ALA A 36 -9.68 -7.86 -0.16
C ALA A 36 -10.89 -8.28 -1.03
N MET A 37 -12.05 -8.52 -0.40
CA MET A 37 -13.24 -9.09 -1.05
C MET A 37 -14.47 -8.18 -0.94
N TYR A 38 -14.75 -7.64 0.25
CA TYR A 38 -15.90 -6.78 0.46
C TYR A 38 -15.71 -5.40 -0.17
N GLU A 39 -16.83 -4.78 -0.56
CA GLU A 39 -16.87 -3.46 -1.23
C GLU A 39 -16.06 -3.39 -2.54
N GLY A 40 -16.00 -4.52 -3.24
CA GLY A 40 -15.25 -4.69 -4.47
C GLY A 40 -13.94 -5.42 -4.22
N THR A 41 -13.75 -6.55 -4.91
CA THR A 41 -12.53 -7.32 -4.77
C THR A 41 -11.32 -6.51 -5.26
N ASN A 42 -10.12 -6.82 -4.76
CA ASN A 42 -8.89 -6.17 -5.26
C ASN A 42 -8.81 -6.17 -6.79
N GLY A 43 -9.25 -7.25 -7.46
CA GLY A 43 -9.26 -7.34 -8.93
C GLY A 43 -10.26 -6.38 -9.59
N ILE A 44 -11.47 -6.25 -9.03
CA ILE A 44 -12.46 -5.27 -9.51
C ILE A 44 -11.93 -3.85 -9.31
N GLN A 45 -11.32 -3.55 -8.16
CA GLN A 45 -10.74 -2.24 -7.88
C GLN A 45 -9.56 -1.92 -8.82
N SER A 46 -8.68 -2.88 -9.09
CA SER A 46 -7.62 -2.71 -10.11
C SER A 46 -8.19 -2.43 -11.50
N MET A 47 -9.27 -3.10 -11.89
CA MET A 47 -9.94 -2.83 -13.17
C MET A 47 -10.63 -1.47 -13.19
N ASP A 48 -11.25 -1.02 -12.09
CA ASP A 48 -11.80 0.34 -11.96
C ASP A 48 -10.72 1.40 -12.16
N LEU A 49 -9.59 1.25 -11.46
CA LEU A 49 -8.46 2.16 -11.57
C LEU A 49 -8.03 2.34 -13.03
N VAL A 50 -7.74 1.23 -13.73
CA VAL A 50 -7.24 1.30 -15.12
C VAL A 50 -8.34 1.71 -16.09
N ALA A 51 -9.53 1.11 -16.02
CA ALA A 51 -10.54 1.25 -17.05
C ALA A 51 -11.42 2.50 -16.88
N ARG A 52 -11.55 3.05 -15.67
CA ARG A 52 -12.40 4.21 -15.40
C ARG A 52 -11.65 5.41 -14.85
N LYS A 53 -10.74 5.21 -13.88
CA LYS A 53 -10.03 6.35 -13.24
C LYS A 53 -8.94 6.95 -14.10
N MET A 54 -8.36 6.19 -15.02
CA MET A 54 -7.37 6.66 -16.00
C MET A 54 -7.99 7.11 -17.34
N MET A 55 -9.33 7.25 -17.42
CA MET A 55 -10.01 7.65 -18.66
C MET A 55 -9.77 9.12 -19.06
N ASP A 56 -9.26 9.93 -18.15
CA ASP A 56 -8.85 11.32 -18.38
C ASP A 56 -7.52 11.44 -19.16
N GLY A 57 -6.98 10.32 -19.66
CA GLY A 57 -5.68 10.30 -20.32
C GLY A 57 -4.51 10.37 -19.34
N GLY A 58 -4.76 10.16 -18.04
CA GLY A 58 -3.74 10.18 -16.98
C GLY A 58 -3.53 11.56 -16.35
N GLU A 59 -4.37 12.56 -16.64
CA GLU A 59 -4.25 13.92 -16.09
C GLU A 59 -4.18 13.92 -14.56
N MET A 60 -5.10 13.23 -13.88
CA MET A 60 -5.09 13.13 -12.42
C MET A 60 -3.89 12.34 -11.87
N ALA A 61 -3.41 11.35 -12.63
CA ALA A 61 -2.24 10.57 -12.23
C ALA A 61 -0.96 11.40 -12.34
N ALA A 62 -0.81 12.18 -13.41
CA ALA A 62 0.30 13.12 -13.59
C ALA A 62 0.29 14.20 -12.50
N ALA A 63 -0.87 14.81 -12.22
CA ALA A 63 -0.99 15.81 -11.15
C ALA A 63 -0.57 15.26 -9.77
N LEU A 64 -0.88 13.98 -9.47
CA LEU A 64 -0.43 13.33 -8.24
C LEU A 64 1.09 13.09 -8.24
N ILE A 65 1.67 12.68 -9.38
CA ILE A 65 3.12 12.47 -9.51
C ILE A 65 3.87 13.81 -9.33
N ASP A 66 3.38 14.88 -9.94
CA ASP A 66 3.94 16.24 -9.78
C ASP A 66 3.91 16.68 -8.30
N GLU A 67 2.81 16.42 -7.58
CA GLU A 67 2.71 16.70 -6.14
C GLU A 67 3.74 15.90 -5.34
N ILE A 68 3.92 14.61 -5.65
CA ILE A 68 4.91 13.75 -5.00
C ILE A 68 6.33 14.25 -5.28
N GLU A 69 6.62 14.65 -6.51
CA GLU A 69 7.91 15.20 -6.91
C GLU A 69 8.24 16.47 -6.12
N GLU A 70 7.30 17.41 -6.03
CA GLU A 70 7.47 18.65 -5.26
C GLU A 70 7.73 18.35 -3.77
N GLN A 71 7.00 17.40 -3.17
CA GLN A 71 7.25 17.02 -1.78
C GLN A 71 8.62 16.34 -1.61
N ALA A 72 9.05 15.54 -2.58
CA ALA A 72 10.37 14.92 -2.55
C ALA A 72 11.48 15.98 -2.59
N GLU A 73 11.37 17.00 -3.45
CA GLU A 73 12.32 18.12 -3.48
C GLU A 73 12.41 18.86 -2.15
N ARG A 74 11.27 19.20 -1.55
CA ARG A 74 11.20 19.87 -0.24
C ARG A 74 11.85 19.03 0.86
N ALA A 75 11.71 17.71 0.80
CA ALA A 75 12.29 16.79 1.76
C ALA A 75 13.81 16.58 1.61
N ARG A 76 14.45 17.02 0.51
CA ARG A 76 15.90 16.82 0.29
C ARG A 76 16.77 17.36 1.43
N ALA A 77 16.33 18.45 2.08
CA ALA A 77 17.09 19.07 3.17
C ALA A 77 17.13 18.22 4.46
N THR A 78 16.10 17.40 4.72
CA THR A 78 15.97 16.59 5.95
C THR A 78 16.19 15.10 5.71
N HIS A 79 15.87 14.60 4.52
CA HIS A 79 15.91 13.18 4.16
C HIS A 79 16.50 12.96 2.77
N PRO A 80 17.77 13.34 2.52
CA PRO A 80 18.36 13.41 1.18
C PRO A 80 18.28 12.07 0.41
N ASN A 81 18.59 10.95 1.06
CA ASN A 81 18.57 9.64 0.40
C ASN A 81 17.16 9.15 0.02
N MET A 82 16.17 9.42 0.88
CA MET A 82 14.78 9.01 0.61
C MET A 82 14.12 9.95 -0.39
N ALA A 83 14.38 11.25 -0.27
CA ALA A 83 13.93 12.26 -1.21
C ALA A 83 14.44 11.97 -2.63
N GLU A 84 15.73 11.66 -2.79
CA GLU A 84 16.29 11.30 -4.09
C GLU A 84 15.62 10.04 -4.67
N ALA A 85 15.42 9.00 -3.86
CA ALA A 85 14.79 7.76 -4.33
C ALA A 85 13.34 7.95 -4.77
N VAL A 86 12.57 8.79 -4.07
CA VAL A 86 11.18 9.10 -4.45
C VAL A 86 11.13 10.01 -5.68
N TRP A 87 11.99 11.02 -5.74
CA TRP A 87 12.07 11.93 -6.88
C TRP A 87 12.43 11.18 -8.17
N GLN A 88 13.45 10.30 -8.13
CA GLN A 88 13.81 9.41 -9.24
C GLN A 88 12.68 8.45 -9.68
N ALA A 89 11.71 8.17 -8.81
CA ALA A 89 10.58 7.30 -9.13
C ALA A 89 9.39 8.07 -9.76
N CYS A 90 9.42 9.41 -9.72
CA CYS A 90 8.46 10.27 -10.41
C CYS A 90 8.84 10.51 -11.88
N GLU A 91 10.14 10.43 -12.22
CA GLU A 91 10.67 10.49 -13.60
C GLU A 91 10.40 9.20 -14.40
#